data_AF-A0A1Q3KGL9-F1
#
_entry.id   AF-A0A1Q3KGL9-F1
#
_cell.length_a   1.000
_cell.length_b   1.000
_cell.length_c   1.000
_cell.angle_alpha   90.00
_cell.angle_beta   90.00
_cell.angle_gamma   90.00
#
_symmetry.space_group_name_H-M   'P 1'
#
loop_
_entity.id
_entity.type
_entity.pdbx_description
1 polymer ?
#
loop_
_entity_poly.entity_id
_entity_poly.type
_entity_poly.pdbx_seq_one_letter_code
_entity_poly.pdbx_strand_id
1 'polypeptide(L)'
;MIGSHGPAYFKRVPAAFARFKPTCDTSQLSKCTTDQIVNSYDNTILYTDHVLAELIRILGAVETKGFDTAMIYVSDHGESLGEKGLYLHGMPRALAPKEQTHIPMIMWASHSAQGRLGMDMGCLQEAVATKRASHDNLFHTVLGMFAVRTRLYDSSLDVLHHCRNGRANRT
;
A
#
# COMPACT_ATOMS: atom_id res chain seq x y z
N MET A 1 -2.20 9.92 -3.40
CA MET A 1 -1.91 9.76 -4.85
C MET A 1 -3.25 9.59 -5.56
N ILE A 2 -3.38 9.94 -6.85
CA ILE A 2 -4.59 9.57 -7.62
C ILE A 2 -4.67 8.06 -7.90
N GLY A 3 -3.53 7.36 -7.83
CA GLY A 3 -3.45 5.90 -7.88
C GLY A 3 -4.19 5.32 -9.09
N SER A 4 -4.97 4.29 -8.83
CA SER A 4 -5.74 3.53 -9.81
C SER A 4 -7.14 4.09 -10.08
N HIS A 5 -7.43 5.33 -9.68
CA HIS A 5 -8.78 5.90 -9.74
C HIS A 5 -9.39 5.85 -11.15
N GLY A 6 -10.52 5.14 -11.25
CA GLY A 6 -11.34 5.01 -12.46
C GLY A 6 -12.29 6.18 -12.72
N PRO A 7 -13.20 6.07 -13.70
CA PRO A 7 -13.20 5.08 -14.77
C PRO A 7 -12.12 5.33 -15.83
N ALA A 8 -11.42 6.47 -15.79
CA ALA A 8 -10.41 6.84 -16.78
C ALA A 8 -9.02 6.27 -16.46
N TYR A 9 -8.89 4.94 -16.25
CA TYR A 9 -7.63 4.29 -15.85
C TYR A 9 -6.47 4.60 -16.80
N PHE A 10 -6.74 4.66 -18.11
CA PHE A 10 -5.75 5.00 -19.15
C PHE A 10 -5.10 6.38 -18.97
N LYS A 11 -5.72 7.31 -18.23
CA LYS A 11 -5.15 8.63 -17.91
C LYS A 11 -4.27 8.64 -16.66
N ARG A 12 -4.10 7.50 -15.99
CA ARG A 12 -3.24 7.37 -14.80
C ARG A 12 -1.79 7.08 -15.15
N VAL A 13 -1.53 6.65 -16.38
CA VAL A 13 -0.24 6.07 -16.77
C VAL A 13 0.34 6.82 -17.97
N PRO A 14 1.65 7.16 -17.95
CA PRO A 14 2.36 7.57 -19.16
C PRO A 14 2.38 6.44 -20.19
N ALA A 15 2.53 6.78 -21.47
CA ALA A 15 2.56 5.79 -22.56
C ALA A 15 3.63 4.70 -22.36
N ALA A 16 4.79 5.05 -21.78
CA ALA A 16 5.87 4.11 -21.46
C ALA A 16 5.48 3.03 -20.43
N PHE A 17 4.43 3.26 -19.64
CA PHE A 17 3.93 2.33 -18.63
C PHE A 17 2.67 1.58 -19.07
N ALA A 18 2.19 1.79 -20.30
CA ALA A 18 1.06 1.05 -20.88
C ALA A 18 1.53 -0.32 -21.44
N ARG A 19 2.07 -1.18 -20.57
CA ARG A 19 2.68 -2.47 -20.90
C ARG A 19 1.65 -3.55 -21.25
N PHE A 20 0.56 -3.62 -20.51
CA PHE A 20 -0.51 -4.60 -20.72
C PHE A 20 -1.49 -4.08 -21.76
N LYS A 21 -1.79 -4.92 -22.76
CA LYS A 21 -2.56 -4.55 -23.97
C LYS A 21 -3.47 -5.71 -24.39
N PRO A 22 -4.62 -5.43 -25.07
CA PRO A 22 -5.15 -4.09 -25.39
C PRO A 22 -5.67 -3.35 -24.15
N THR A 23 -5.71 -2.01 -24.19
CA THR A 23 -6.23 -1.14 -23.12
C THR A 23 -7.66 -0.66 -23.39
N CYS A 24 -8.39 -0.31 -22.33
CA CYS A 24 -9.65 0.44 -22.37
C CYS A 24 -9.35 1.95 -22.31
N ASP A 25 -9.37 2.63 -23.46
CA ASP A 25 -9.02 4.05 -23.60
C ASP A 25 -10.25 4.97 -23.60
N THR A 26 -11.24 4.65 -22.75
CA THR A 26 -12.48 5.43 -22.57
C THR A 26 -12.96 5.31 -21.13
N SER A 27 -13.73 6.31 -20.66
CA SER A 27 -14.41 6.25 -19.36
C SER A 27 -15.71 5.44 -19.39
N GLN A 28 -16.16 5.03 -20.58
CA GLN A 28 -17.36 4.20 -20.75
C GLN A 28 -16.96 2.73 -20.66
N LEU A 29 -16.73 2.22 -19.45
CA LEU A 29 -16.22 0.86 -19.21
C LEU A 29 -17.07 -0.23 -19.88
N SER A 30 -18.39 -0.03 -20.00
CA SER A 30 -19.30 -0.94 -20.69
C SER A 30 -19.02 -1.14 -22.19
N LYS A 31 -18.19 -0.28 -22.81
CA LYS A 31 -17.75 -0.41 -24.21
C LYS A 31 -16.45 -1.19 -24.37
N CYS A 32 -15.83 -1.61 -23.27
CA CYS A 32 -14.59 -2.37 -23.26
C CYS A 32 -14.86 -3.81 -22.83
N THR A 33 -14.00 -4.73 -23.28
CA THR A 33 -13.97 -6.08 -22.69
C THR A 33 -13.40 -6.01 -21.27
N THR A 34 -13.73 -6.97 -20.42
CA THR A 34 -13.15 -7.08 -19.08
C THR A 34 -11.63 -7.10 -19.12
N ASP A 35 -11.03 -7.85 -20.05
CA ASP A 35 -9.57 -7.90 -20.21
C ASP A 35 -8.95 -6.54 -20.54
N GLN A 36 -9.62 -5.71 -21.35
CA GLN A 36 -9.15 -4.34 -21.64
C GLN A 36 -9.18 -3.45 -20.39
N ILE A 37 -10.20 -3.61 -19.55
CA ILE A 37 -10.33 -2.87 -18.30
C ILE A 37 -9.24 -3.31 -17.32
N VAL A 38 -9.07 -4.63 -17.13
CA VAL A 38 -8.03 -5.22 -16.28
C VAL A 38 -6.64 -4.78 -16.73
N ASN A 39 -6.32 -4.89 -18.03
CA ASN A 39 -5.03 -4.43 -18.56
C ASN A 39 -4.80 -2.92 -18.30
N SER A 40 -5.83 -2.08 -18.48
CA SER A 40 -5.73 -0.65 -18.16
C SER A 40 -5.50 -0.42 -16.67
N TYR A 41 -6.17 -1.17 -15.79
CA TYR A 41 -6.00 -1.10 -14.34
C TYR A 41 -4.61 -1.59 -13.90
N ASP A 42 -4.13 -2.72 -14.43
CA ASP A 42 -2.81 -3.28 -14.13
C ASP A 42 -1.67 -2.34 -14.52
N ASN A 43 -1.82 -1.58 -15.62
CA ASN A 43 -0.87 -0.53 -15.96
C ASN A 43 -0.79 0.55 -14.86
N THR A 44 -1.91 0.87 -14.19
CA THR A 44 -1.91 1.84 -13.06
C THR A 44 -1.17 1.30 -11.83
N ILE A 45 -1.26 -0.02 -11.60
CA ILE A 45 -0.52 -0.70 -10.55
C ILE A 45 0.97 -0.70 -10.87
N LEU A 46 1.35 -1.03 -12.11
CA LEU A 46 2.73 -0.96 -12.58
C LEU A 46 3.32 0.45 -12.42
N TYR A 47 2.54 1.49 -12.71
CA TYR A 47 3.02 2.86 -12.53
C TYR A 47 3.10 3.26 -11.05
N THR A 48 2.18 2.79 -10.21
CA THR A 48 2.26 2.99 -8.76
C THR A 48 3.51 2.33 -8.18
N ASP A 49 3.82 1.09 -8.58
CA ASP A 49 5.05 0.39 -8.22
C ASP A 49 6.30 1.22 -8.57
N HIS A 50 6.37 1.76 -9.79
CA HIS A 50 7.46 2.64 -10.20
C HIS A 50 7.59 3.90 -9.32
N VAL A 51 6.46 4.56 -8.99
CA VAL A 51 6.47 5.75 -8.11
C VAL A 51 6.98 5.39 -6.72
N LEU A 52 6.57 4.25 -6.16
CA LEU A 52 7.05 3.80 -4.85
C LEU A 52 8.54 3.42 -4.88
N ALA A 53 9.01 2.79 -5.95
CA ALA A 53 10.43 2.48 -6.13
C ALA A 53 11.29 3.75 -6.21
N GLU A 54 10.84 4.79 -6.92
CA GLU A 54 11.53 6.09 -6.95
C GLU A 54 11.51 6.78 -5.58
N LEU A 55 10.41 6.70 -4.83
CA LEU A 55 10.36 7.21 -3.46
C LEU A 55 11.37 6.49 -2.56
N ILE A 56 11.44 5.16 -2.61
CA ILE A 56 12.45 4.38 -1.87
C ILE A 56 13.86 4.83 -2.24
N ARG A 57 14.16 5.04 -3.53
CA ARG A 57 15.48 5.52 -3.98
C ARG A 57 15.81 6.90 -3.40
N ILE A 58 14.84 7.81 -3.36
CA ILE A 58 15.00 9.14 -2.74
C ILE A 58 15.26 8.99 -1.23
N LEU A 59 14.47 8.18 -0.53
CA LEU A 59 14.61 7.94 0.90
C LEU A 59 15.95 7.29 1.26
N GLY A 60 16.45 6.36 0.44
CA GLY A 60 17.79 5.77 0.59
C GLY A 60 18.91 6.80 0.38
N ALA A 61 18.77 7.72 -0.58
CA ALA A 61 19.73 8.82 -0.73
C ALA A 61 19.72 9.76 0.49
N VAL A 62 18.57 9.99 1.12
CA VAL A 62 18.44 10.78 2.35
C VAL A 62 19.06 10.06 3.55
N GLU A 63 18.99 8.72 3.61
CA GLU A 63 19.67 7.92 4.66
C GLU A 63 21.18 8.19 4.69
N THR A 64 21.83 8.32 3.53
CA THR A 64 23.28 8.64 3.46
C THR A 64 23.67 9.96 4.11
N LYS A 65 22.69 10.83 4.40
CA LYS A 65 22.87 12.11 5.09
C LYS A 65 22.62 12.01 6.61
N GLY A 66 22.43 10.80 7.13
CA GLY A 66 22.27 10.52 8.56
C GLY A 66 20.81 10.53 9.06
N PHE A 67 19.83 10.46 8.17
CA PHE A 67 18.41 10.41 8.54
C PHE A 67 17.89 8.97 8.53
N ASP A 68 16.96 8.67 9.44
CA ASP A 68 16.19 7.44 9.35
C ASP A 68 14.98 7.65 8.48
N THR A 69 14.85 6.81 7.47
CA THR A 69 13.77 6.94 6.50
C THR A 69 12.94 5.68 6.47
N ALA A 70 11.64 5.87 6.29
CA ALA A 70 10.68 4.79 6.14
C ALA A 70 9.54 5.24 5.24
N MET A 71 8.88 4.28 4.62
CA MET A 71 7.72 4.45 3.77
C MET A 71 6.63 3.49 4.23
N ILE A 72 5.41 4.01 4.37
CA ILE A 72 4.20 3.20 4.42
C ILE A 72 3.33 3.61 3.23
N TYR A 73 2.98 2.65 2.40
CA TYR A 73 1.96 2.79 1.37
C TYR A 73 0.77 1.92 1.76
N VAL A 74 -0.44 2.47 1.67
CA VAL A 74 -1.68 1.73 1.85
C VAL A 74 -2.75 2.33 0.94
N SER A 75 -3.50 1.49 0.23
CA SER A 75 -4.64 1.96 -0.57
C SER A 75 -5.81 2.29 0.34
N ASP A 76 -6.59 3.31 0.03
CA ASP A 76 -7.81 3.66 0.76
C ASP A 76 -8.91 2.59 0.61
N HIS A 77 -9.05 2.05 -0.59
CA HIS A 77 -9.92 0.91 -0.91
C HIS A 77 -9.40 0.18 -2.17
N GLY A 78 -10.12 -0.86 -2.59
CA GLY A 78 -9.91 -1.54 -3.88
C GLY A 78 -10.94 -1.15 -4.93
N GLU A 79 -11.08 -1.93 -6.01
CA GLU A 79 -11.87 -1.55 -7.19
C GLU A 79 -12.52 -2.81 -7.81
N SER A 80 -13.79 -2.73 -8.20
CA SER A 80 -14.44 -3.75 -9.05
C SER A 80 -14.24 -3.42 -10.53
N LEU A 81 -13.89 -4.42 -11.33
CA LEU A 81 -13.48 -4.27 -12.73
C LEU A 81 -14.44 -4.97 -13.72
N GLY A 82 -15.58 -5.44 -13.25
CA GLY A 82 -16.64 -6.08 -14.04
C GLY A 82 -17.14 -7.39 -13.45
N GLU A 83 -16.55 -7.86 -12.35
CA GLU A 83 -16.96 -9.08 -11.66
C GLU A 83 -18.43 -9.00 -11.28
N LYS A 84 -19.24 -9.97 -11.71
CA LYS A 84 -20.69 -10.00 -11.48
C LYS A 84 -21.43 -8.73 -11.97
N GLY A 85 -20.86 -8.03 -12.96
CA GLY A 85 -21.41 -6.78 -13.50
C GLY A 85 -21.17 -5.56 -12.61
N LEU A 86 -20.35 -5.67 -11.56
CA LEU A 86 -19.97 -4.56 -10.70
C LEU A 86 -18.73 -3.86 -11.26
N TYR A 87 -18.79 -2.53 -11.28
CA TYR A 87 -17.68 -1.67 -11.64
C TYR A 87 -17.48 -0.63 -10.54
N LEU A 88 -16.27 -0.07 -10.51
CA LEU A 88 -15.87 0.98 -9.59
C LEU A 88 -15.87 0.50 -8.13
N HIS A 89 -16.06 1.43 -7.20
CA HIS A 89 -16.08 1.22 -5.78
C HIS A 89 -17.27 1.95 -5.12
N GLY A 90 -17.37 1.85 -3.80
CA GLY A 90 -18.42 2.55 -3.03
C GLY A 90 -19.63 1.69 -2.71
N MET A 91 -19.53 0.36 -2.85
CA MET A 91 -20.57 -0.52 -2.34
C MET A 91 -20.68 -0.41 -0.81
N PRO A 92 -21.90 -0.53 -0.23
CA PRO A 92 -22.05 -0.61 1.21
C PRO A 92 -21.16 -1.71 1.78
N ARG A 93 -20.36 -1.40 2.81
CA ARG A 93 -19.28 -2.29 3.32
C ARG A 93 -19.74 -3.72 3.62
N ALA A 94 -20.96 -3.91 4.12
CA ALA A 94 -21.52 -5.23 4.42
C ALA A 94 -21.79 -6.10 3.18
N LEU A 95 -21.86 -5.49 1.99
CA LEU A 95 -22.13 -6.12 0.71
C LEU A 95 -20.95 -6.01 -0.27
N ALA A 96 -19.94 -5.21 0.07
CA ALA A 96 -18.80 -4.95 -0.80
C ALA A 96 -18.01 -6.25 -1.05
N PRO A 97 -17.63 -6.52 -2.31
CA PRO A 97 -16.85 -7.70 -2.64
C PRO A 97 -15.40 -7.51 -2.16
N LYS A 98 -14.65 -8.62 -2.07
CA LYS A 98 -13.27 -8.59 -1.58
C LYS A 98 -12.39 -7.65 -2.41
N GLU A 99 -12.70 -7.48 -3.69
CA GLU A 99 -12.00 -6.60 -4.62
C GLU A 99 -12.06 -5.13 -4.18
N GLN A 100 -13.10 -4.70 -3.45
CA GLN A 100 -13.20 -3.33 -2.92
C GLN A 100 -12.64 -3.17 -1.50
N THR A 101 -12.47 -4.27 -0.74
CA THR A 101 -12.09 -4.21 0.68
C THR A 101 -10.71 -4.78 1.00
N HIS A 102 -10.18 -5.65 0.15
CA HIS A 102 -8.84 -6.22 0.29
C HIS A 102 -7.85 -5.35 -0.48
N ILE A 103 -6.98 -4.68 0.26
CA ILE A 103 -6.09 -3.63 -0.25
C ILE A 103 -4.61 -3.97 -0.04
N PRO A 104 -3.71 -3.42 -0.88
CA PRO A 104 -2.28 -3.52 -0.64
C PRO A 104 -1.85 -2.58 0.50
N MET A 105 -0.94 -3.07 1.34
CA MET A 105 -0.14 -2.29 2.25
C MET A 105 1.32 -2.70 2.10
N ILE A 106 2.22 -1.74 1.91
CA ILE A 106 3.65 -1.95 1.73
C ILE A 106 4.40 -1.10 2.75
N MET A 107 5.35 -1.70 3.45
CA MET A 107 6.25 -1.01 4.36
C MET A 107 7.69 -1.20 3.89
N TRP A 108 8.45 -0.12 3.88
CA TRP A 108 9.89 -0.13 3.65
C TRP A 108 10.56 0.74 4.70
N ALA A 109 11.72 0.33 5.19
CA ALA A 109 12.52 1.09 6.13
C ALA A 109 14.00 1.00 5.76
N SER A 110 14.72 2.10 5.91
CA SER A 110 16.16 2.17 5.73
C SER A 110 16.88 1.27 6.75
N HIS A 111 18.13 0.87 6.48
CA HIS A 111 18.84 -0.01 7.42
C HIS A 111 19.03 0.65 8.79
N SER A 112 19.31 1.96 8.81
CA SER A 112 19.41 2.73 10.06
C SER A 112 18.07 2.81 10.80
N ALA A 113 16.96 2.97 10.08
CA ALA A 113 15.62 2.97 10.64
C ALA A 113 15.26 1.60 11.23
N GLN A 114 15.52 0.50 10.51
CA GLN A 114 15.31 -0.87 10.99
C GLN A 114 16.06 -1.11 12.31
N GLY A 115 17.34 -0.71 12.39
CA GLY A 115 18.16 -0.87 13.59
C GLY A 115 17.61 -0.07 14.78
N ARG A 116 17.22 1.18 14.57
CA ARG A 116 16.71 2.06 15.64
C ARG A 116 15.32 1.68 16.12
N LEU A 117 14.46 1.24 15.21
CA LEU A 117 13.13 0.70 15.54
C LEU A 117 13.19 -0.73 16.09
N GLY A 118 14.37 -1.36 16.06
CA GLY A 118 14.57 -2.73 16.51
C GLY A 118 13.80 -3.76 15.68
N MET A 119 13.57 -3.49 14.39
CA MET A 119 12.74 -4.34 13.53
C MET A 119 13.43 -5.68 13.26
N ASP A 120 12.76 -6.77 13.64
CA ASP A 120 13.11 -8.13 13.22
C ASP A 120 12.48 -8.41 11.85
N MET A 121 13.29 -8.28 10.80
CA MET A 121 12.83 -8.47 9.42
C MET A 121 12.40 -9.93 9.13
N GLY A 122 12.95 -10.92 9.84
CA GLY A 122 12.53 -12.32 9.70
C GLY A 122 11.13 -12.52 10.26
N CYS A 123 10.88 -12.01 11.47
CA CYS A 123 9.54 -11.99 12.07
C CYS A 123 8.54 -11.23 11.20
N LEU A 124 8.91 -10.07 10.67
CA LEU A 124 8.01 -9.27 9.82
C LEU A 124 7.64 -10.00 8.52
N GLN A 125 8.59 -10.69 7.88
CA GLN A 125 8.31 -11.46 6.67
C GLN A 125 7.31 -12.60 6.93
N GLU A 126 7.42 -13.28 8.08
CA GLU A 126 6.44 -14.29 8.50
C GLU A 126 5.08 -13.67 8.85
N ALA A 127 5.09 -12.52 9.53
CA ALA A 127 3.88 -11.81 9.92
C ALA A 127 3.04 -11.38 8.71
N VAL A 128 3.67 -10.91 7.62
CA VAL A 128 2.97 -10.57 6.37
C VAL A 128 2.20 -11.75 5.79
N ALA A 129 2.74 -12.97 5.91
CA ALA A 129 2.09 -14.18 5.39
C ALA A 129 0.99 -14.74 6.31
N THR A 130 1.06 -14.48 7.61
CA THR A 130 0.26 -15.19 8.62
C THR A 130 -0.72 -14.31 9.38
N LYS A 131 -0.52 -12.99 9.41
CA LYS A 131 -1.34 -12.03 10.16
C LYS A 131 -2.27 -11.26 9.23
N ARG A 132 -3.43 -10.90 9.77
CA ARG A 132 -4.36 -9.97 9.12
C ARG A 132 -4.13 -8.58 9.67
N ALA A 133 -4.22 -7.59 8.80
CA ALA A 133 -4.17 -6.17 9.14
C ALA A 133 -5.28 -5.42 8.39
N SER A 134 -5.61 -4.24 8.89
CA SER A 134 -6.55 -3.30 8.27
C SER A 134 -6.13 -1.86 8.58
N HIS A 135 -6.92 -0.89 8.13
CA HIS A 135 -6.70 0.51 8.48
C HIS A 135 -6.75 0.79 9.99
N ASP A 136 -7.40 -0.06 10.79
CA ASP A 136 -7.43 0.07 12.25
C ASP A 136 -6.00 0.01 12.85
N ASN A 137 -5.09 -0.69 12.17
CA ASN A 137 -3.70 -0.82 12.60
C ASN A 137 -2.82 0.39 12.27
N LEU A 138 -3.21 1.21 11.28
CA LEU A 138 -2.35 2.25 10.73
C LEU A 138 -1.99 3.31 11.77
N PHE A 139 -2.98 3.76 12.55
CA PHE A 139 -2.79 4.78 13.58
C PHE A 139 -1.74 4.35 14.60
N HIS A 140 -1.88 3.14 15.15
CA HIS A 140 -0.99 2.63 16.18
C HIS A 140 0.40 2.31 15.64
N THR A 141 0.48 1.79 14.41
CA THR A 141 1.74 1.52 13.73
C THR A 141 2.56 2.80 13.55
N VAL A 142 1.93 3.89 13.10
CA VAL A 142 2.60 5.20 12.94
C VAL A 142 3.07 5.74 14.30
N LEU A 143 2.24 5.70 15.34
CA LEU A 143 2.67 6.12 16.68
C LEU A 143 3.88 5.31 17.18
N GLY A 144 3.88 3.99 16.96
CA GLY A 144 4.98 3.11 17.32
C GLY A 144 6.28 3.43 16.56
N MET A 145 6.19 3.74 15.26
CA MET A 145 7.34 4.14 14.45
C MET A 145 7.98 5.46 14.90
N PHE A 146 7.21 6.36 15.51
CA PHE A 146 7.73 7.61 16.08
C PHE A 146 7.98 7.55 17.59
N ALA A 147 7.85 6.38 18.21
CA ALA A 147 8.00 6.17 19.66
C ALA A 147 7.14 7.13 20.52
N VAL A 148 5.95 7.49 20.03
CA VAL A 148 5.06 8.43 20.71
C VAL A 148 4.48 7.80 21.97
N ARG A 149 4.68 8.45 23.12
CA ARG A 149 4.08 8.04 24.40
C ARG A 149 2.73 8.72 24.58
N THR A 150 1.65 7.97 24.44
CA THR A 150 0.27 8.47 24.62
C THR A 150 -0.65 7.35 25.12
N ARG A 151 -1.71 7.71 25.83
CA ARG A 151 -2.76 6.77 26.26
C ARG A 151 -3.60 6.21 25.10
N LEU A 152 -3.52 6.85 23.93
CA LEU A 152 -4.20 6.41 22.72
C LEU A 152 -3.47 5.28 22.00
N TYR A 153 -2.22 4.98 22.37
CA TYR A 153 -1.45 3.92 21.73
C TYR A 153 -1.82 2.56 22.32
N ASP A 154 -2.38 1.69 21.47
CA ASP A 154 -2.60 0.27 21.73
C ASP A 154 -1.55 -0.55 20.95
N SER A 155 -0.67 -1.24 21.68
CA SER A 155 0.40 -2.03 21.10
C SER A 155 -0.08 -3.31 20.42
N SER A 156 -1.30 -3.77 20.70
CA SER A 156 -1.91 -4.91 20.00
C SER A 156 -2.35 -4.58 18.57
N LEU A 157 -2.49 -3.28 18.26
CA LEU A 157 -2.85 -2.78 16.94
C LEU A 157 -1.65 -2.26 16.13
N ASP A 158 -0.46 -2.14 16.72
CA ASP A 158 0.78 -1.83 16.00
C ASP A 158 1.33 -3.10 15.33
N VAL A 159 1.29 -3.15 14.00
CA VAL A 159 1.72 -4.34 13.22
C VAL A 159 3.20 -4.67 13.39
N LEU A 160 4.00 -3.70 13.84
CA LEU A 160 5.44 -3.90 14.06
C LEU A 160 5.74 -4.36 15.48
N HIS A 161 4.83 -4.15 16.44
CA HIS A 161 5.14 -4.28 17.86
C HIS A 161 5.70 -5.66 18.25
N HIS A 162 5.07 -6.73 17.77
CA HIS A 162 5.51 -8.10 18.04
C HIS A 162 6.86 -8.46 17.42
N CYS A 163 7.27 -7.75 16.37
CA CYS A 163 8.55 -7.94 15.70
C CYS A 163 9.57 -6.85 16.06
N ARG A 164 9.35 -6.10 17.16
CA ARG A 164 10.39 -5.21 17.71
C ARG A 164 11.19 -5.96 18.77
N ASN A 165 12.48 -6.05 18.55
CA ASN A 165 13.44 -6.44 19.58
C ASN A 165 13.36 -5.42 20.72
N GLY A 166 13.22 -5.87 21.97
CA GLY A 166 13.00 -5.04 23.17
C GLY A 166 14.12 -4.05 23.55
N ARG A 167 14.99 -3.68 22.61
CA ARG A 167 16.02 -2.65 22.75
C ARG A 167 15.47 -1.22 22.64
N ALA A 168 14.32 -1.01 21.99
CA ALA A 168 13.73 0.32 21.80
C ALA A 168 13.23 1.01 23.10
N ASN A 169 13.17 0.28 24.23
CA ASN A 169 12.75 0.81 25.53
C ASN A 169 13.91 1.22 26.47
N ARG A 170 15.14 1.31 25.95
CA ARG A 170 16.32 1.71 26.75
C ARG A 170 16.89 3.07 26.34
N THR A 171 16.08 4.13 26.42
CA THR A 171 16.52 5.52 26.63
C THR A 171 15.39 6.34 27.24
#